data_AF-A0A258KAJ3-F1
#
_entry.id   AF-A0A258KAJ3-F1
#
_cell.length_a   1.000
_cell.length_b   1.000
_cell.length_c   1.000
_cell.angle_alpha   90.00
_cell.angle_beta   90.00
_cell.angle_gamma   90.00
#
_symmetry.space_group_name_H-M   'P 1'
#
loop_
_entity.id
_entity.type
_entity.pdbx_description
1 polymer ?
#
loop_
_entity_poly.entity_id
_entity_poly.type
_entity_poly.pdbx_seq_one_letter_code
_entity_poly.pdbx_strand_id
1 'polypeptide(L)'
;LVLLAVLAVPPMDYTATYDLVCVAIVFPLIVLLGHRDPTGRVGAICRFSGEISYPLYALHWVLWELSLRAFRAMGGKGYPDVLVVTAILLIIAGAWGVLKVYDLPVRRWLRARLVRD
;
A
#
# COMPACT_ATOMS: atom_id res chain seq x y z
N LEU A 1 5.13 13.34 -5.03
CA LEU A 1 5.49 14.64 -4.43
C LEU A 1 4.25 15.43 -4.03
N VAL A 2 3.28 15.69 -4.92
CA VAL A 2 2.02 16.39 -4.56
C VAL A 2 1.24 15.69 -3.44
N LEU A 3 1.00 14.38 -3.55
CA LEU A 3 0.37 13.58 -2.48
C LEU A 3 1.12 13.64 -1.14
N LEU A 4 2.45 13.57 -1.19
CA LEU A 4 3.30 13.64 0.00
C LEU A 4 3.22 15.02 0.67
N ALA A 5 3.16 16.10 -0.12
CA ALA A 5 2.99 17.46 0.40
C ALA A 5 1.62 17.67 1.04
N VAL A 6 0.56 17.10 0.46
CA VAL A 6 -0.81 17.18 0.98
C VAL A 6 -0.96 16.39 2.28
N LEU A 7 -0.38 15.18 2.35
CA LEU A 7 -0.38 14.33 3.54
C LEU A 7 0.56 14.84 4.65
N ALA A 8 1.58 15.63 4.33
CA ALA A 8 2.50 16.21 5.30
C ALA A 8 1.97 17.51 5.94
N VAL A 9 0.83 18.04 5.47
CA VAL A 9 0.18 19.17 6.13
C VAL A 9 -0.44 18.67 7.44
N PRO A 10 -0.07 19.22 8.60
CA PRO A 10 -0.68 18.84 9.87
C PRO A 10 -2.18 19.11 9.83
N PRO A 11 -3.01 18.33 10.56
CA PRO A 11 -4.44 18.55 10.60
C PRO A 11 -4.71 19.98 11.08
N MET A 12 -5.15 20.83 10.16
CA MET A 12 -5.56 22.20 10.46
C MET A 12 -6.89 22.13 11.20
N ASP A 13 -7.13 23.04 12.15
CA ASP A 13 -8.39 23.10 12.92
C ASP A 13 -9.66 23.35 12.07
N TYR A 14 -9.49 23.55 10.76
CA TYR A 14 -10.54 23.72 9.75
C TYR A 14 -10.71 22.47 8.88
N THR A 15 -11.26 21.39 9.46
CA THR A 15 -11.51 20.12 8.77
C THR A 15 -12.40 20.28 7.53
N ALA A 16 -13.50 21.05 7.62
CA ALA A 16 -14.44 21.17 6.50
C ALA A 16 -13.88 21.90 5.27
N THR A 17 -13.15 22.99 5.47
CA THR A 17 -12.53 23.75 4.36
C THR A 17 -11.38 22.96 3.75
N TYR A 18 -10.57 22.29 4.58
CA TYR A 18 -9.50 21.42 4.11
C TYR A 18 -10.05 20.27 3.26
N ASP A 19 -11.10 19.60 3.72
CA ASP A 19 -11.74 18.50 3.01
C ASP A 19 -12.33 18.96 1.67
N LEU A 20 -13.02 20.11 1.66
CA LEU A 20 -13.60 20.67 0.45
C LEU A 20 -12.53 21.01 -0.59
N VAL A 21 -11.43 21.65 -0.17
CA VAL A 21 -10.30 21.96 -1.05
C VAL A 21 -9.62 20.69 -1.55
N CYS A 22 -9.47 19.68 -0.70
CA CYS A 22 -8.88 18.41 -1.09
C CYS A 22 -9.71 17.70 -2.17
N VAL A 23 -11.03 17.62 -1.98
CA VAL A 23 -11.94 16.96 -2.91
C VAL A 23 -12.14 17.77 -4.19
N ALA A 24 -12.33 19.08 -4.10
CA ALA A 24 -12.65 19.92 -5.25
C ALA A 24 -11.43 20.28 -6.13
N ILE A 25 -10.23 20.36 -5.54
CA ILE A 25 -9.04 20.86 -6.23
C ILE A 25 -7.92 19.84 -6.22
N VAL A 26 -7.51 19.36 -5.04
CA VAL A 26 -6.26 18.59 -4.89
C VAL A 26 -6.35 17.22 -5.55
N PHE A 27 -7.37 16.42 -5.26
CA PHE A 27 -7.52 15.09 -5.86
C PHE A 27 -7.71 15.14 -7.38
N PRO A 28 -8.57 16.01 -7.94
CA PRO A 28 -8.66 16.17 -9.39
C PRO A 28 -7.32 16.58 -10.02
N LEU A 29 -6.58 17.50 -9.40
CA LEU A 29 -5.26 17.91 -9.89
C LEU A 29 -4.26 16.76 -9.89
N ILE A 30 -4.24 15.93 -8.83
CA ILE A 30 -3.39 14.74 -8.76
C ILE A 30 -3.73 13.77 -9.90
N VAL A 31 -5.01 13.55 -10.19
CA VAL A 31 -5.46 12.67 -11.27
C VAL A 31 -5.01 13.23 -12.63
N LEU A 32 -5.17 14.53 -12.86
CA LEU A 32 -4.73 15.19 -14.10
C LEU A 32 -3.21 15.10 -14.30
N LEU A 33 -2.43 15.31 -13.24
CA LEU A 33 -0.97 15.20 -13.28
C LEU A 33 -0.49 13.75 -13.43
N GLY A 34 -1.29 12.78 -13.00
CA GLY A 34 -1.01 11.34 -13.08
C GLY A 34 -1.21 10.70 -14.45
N HIS A 35 -1.56 11.47 -15.48
CA HIS A 35 -1.83 10.94 -16.82
C HIS A 35 -0.60 10.36 -17.54
N ARG A 36 0.62 10.76 -17.13
CA ARG A 36 1.86 10.30 -17.78
C ARG A 36 2.46 9.13 -17.02
N ASP A 37 2.60 7.99 -17.69
CA ASP A 37 3.41 6.90 -17.18
C ASP A 37 4.90 7.28 -17.21
N PRO A 38 5.58 7.33 -16.06
CA PRO A 38 7.01 7.61 -16.04
C PRO A 38 7.77 6.50 -16.79
N THR A 39 8.72 6.90 -17.64
CA THR A 39 9.59 5.99 -18.39
C THR A 39 10.95 5.82 -17.68
N GLY A 40 11.72 4.81 -18.09
CA GLY A 40 13.04 4.53 -17.50
C GLY A 40 12.99 4.00 -16.06
N ARG A 41 14.02 4.33 -15.26
CA ARG A 41 14.21 3.83 -13.88
C ARG A 41 13.07 4.23 -12.94
N VAL A 42 12.56 5.46 -13.07
CA VAL A 42 11.44 5.96 -12.26
C VAL A 42 10.17 5.14 -12.54
N GLY A 43 9.91 4.85 -13.83
CA GLY A 43 8.82 3.98 -14.24
C GLY A 43 8.87 2.57 -13.68
N ALA A 44 10.07 2.00 -13.60
CA ALA A 44 10.27 0.66 -13.02
C ALA A 44 9.98 0.67 -11.51
N ILE A 45 10.43 1.69 -10.78
CA ILE A 45 10.18 1.84 -9.34
C ILE A 45 8.68 2.06 -9.09
N CYS A 46 8.02 2.95 -9.83
CA CYS A 46 6.59 3.18 -9.70
C CYS A 46 5.77 1.91 -9.93
N ARG A 47 6.13 1.12 -10.97
CA ARG A 47 5.48 -0.16 -11.24
C ARG A 47 5.72 -1.18 -10.14
N PHE A 48 6.96 -1.32 -9.68
CA PHE A 48 7.29 -2.23 -8.58
C PHE A 48 6.52 -1.87 -7.30
N SER A 49 6.48 -0.58 -6.93
CA SER A 49 5.73 -0.10 -5.78
C SER A 49 4.22 -0.34 -5.91
N GLY A 50 3.67 -0.22 -7.12
CA GLY A 50 2.26 -0.54 -7.38
C GLY A 50 1.95 -2.03 -7.37
N GLU A 51 2.90 -2.88 -7.78
CA GLU A 51 2.73 -4.34 -7.75
C GLU A 51 2.75 -4.87 -6.31
N ILE A 52 3.63 -4.36 -5.45
CA ILE A 52 3.70 -4.79 -4.04
C ILE A 52 2.57 -4.21 -3.17
N SER A 53 2.02 -3.05 -3.52
CA SER A 53 0.97 -2.42 -2.72
C SER A 53 -0.31 -3.28 -2.65
N TYR A 54 -0.62 -4.02 -3.72
CA TYR A 54 -1.80 -4.88 -3.77
C TYR A 54 -1.75 -6.04 -2.74
N PRO A 55 -0.76 -6.94 -2.76
CA PRO A 55 -0.66 -8.00 -1.76
C PRO A 55 -0.40 -7.45 -0.35
N LEU A 56 0.30 -6.32 -0.22
CA LEU A 56 0.48 -5.67 1.08
C LEU A 56 -0.86 -5.19 1.65
N TYR A 57 -1.69 -4.52 0.84
CA TYR A 57 -3.04 -4.12 1.25
C TYR A 57 -3.91 -5.33 1.62
N ALA A 58 -3.86 -6.40 0.84
CA ALA A 58 -4.65 -7.60 1.12
C ALA A 58 -4.23 -8.31 2.42
N LEU A 59 -2.93 -8.36 2.73
CA LEU A 59 -2.40 -9.21 3.80
C LEU A 59 -2.08 -8.47 5.09
N HIS A 60 -1.83 -7.16 5.06
CA HIS A 60 -1.30 -6.45 6.24
C HIS A 60 -2.20 -6.60 7.48
N TRP A 61 -3.52 -6.45 7.32
CA TRP A 61 -4.46 -6.55 8.44
C TRP A 61 -4.52 -7.97 9.02
N VAL A 62 -4.55 -8.98 8.15
CA VAL A 62 -4.61 -10.38 8.55
C VAL A 62 -3.34 -10.79 9.30
N LEU A 63 -2.17 -10.44 8.75
CA LEU A 63 -0.88 -10.78 9.36
C LEU A 63 -0.64 -9.99 10.65
N TRP A 64 -1.08 -8.73 10.72
CA TRP A 64 -1.07 -7.94 11.94
C TRP A 64 -1.90 -8.61 13.05
N GLU A 65 -3.16 -8.91 12.77
CA GLU A 65 -4.07 -9.52 13.73
C GLU A 65 -3.59 -10.91 14.17
N LEU A 66 -3.04 -11.70 13.25
CA LEU A 66 -2.45 -13.00 13.58
C LEU A 66 -1.24 -12.86 14.50
N SER A 67 -0.33 -11.92 14.20
CA SER A 67 0.85 -11.64 15.02
C SER A 67 0.45 -11.19 16.43
N LEU A 68 -0.54 -10.32 16.52
CA LEU A 68 -1.06 -9.79 17.77
C LEU A 68 -1.74 -10.87 18.61
N ARG A 69 -2.54 -11.74 17.99
CA ARG A 69 -3.18 -12.88 18.67
C ARG A 69 -2.15 -13.89 19.18
N ALA A 70 -1.15 -14.22 18.35
CA ALA A 70 -0.06 -15.11 18.75
C ALA A 70 0.72 -14.54 19.95
N PHE A 71 1.02 -13.23 19.92
CA PHE A 71 1.69 -12.56 21.03
C PHE A 71 0.88 -12.57 22.33
N ARG A 72 -0.43 -12.29 22.24
CA ARG A 72 -1.34 -12.33 23.39
C ARG A 72 -1.49 -13.75 23.95
N ALA A 73 -1.51 -14.77 23.10
CA ALA A 73 -1.57 -16.17 23.53
C ALA A 73 -0.34 -16.59 24.36
N MET A 74 0.82 -15.96 24.13
CA MET A 74 2.04 -16.15 24.93
C MET A 74 2.06 -15.30 26.22
N GLY A 75 0.95 -14.63 26.57
CA GLY A 75 0.85 -13.78 27.75
C GLY A 75 1.34 -12.34 27.54
N GLY A 76 1.66 -11.96 26.30
CA GLY A 76 2.08 -10.61 25.95
C GLY A 76 0.99 -9.57 26.17
N LYS A 77 1.37 -8.39 26.68
CA LYS A 77 0.47 -7.25 26.92
C LYS A 77 0.97 -6.00 26.20
N GLY A 78 0.03 -5.13 25.81
CA GLY A 78 0.34 -3.89 25.09
C GLY A 78 0.88 -4.14 23.67
N TYR A 79 1.67 -3.18 23.17
CA TYR A 79 2.28 -3.20 21.84
C TYR A 79 3.77 -2.87 21.95
N PRO A 80 4.61 -3.83 22.38
CA PRO A 80 6.05 -3.58 22.47
C PRO A 80 6.65 -3.37 21.07
N ASP A 81 7.67 -2.52 20.98
CA ASP A 81 8.32 -2.19 19.70
C ASP A 81 8.80 -3.44 18.94
N VAL A 82 9.26 -4.46 19.68
CA VAL A 82 9.69 -5.75 19.11
C VAL A 82 8.55 -6.45 18.37
N LEU A 83 7.32 -6.43 18.90
CA LEU A 83 6.14 -6.98 18.22
C LEU A 83 5.85 -6.20 16.94
N VAL A 84 5.84 -4.87 17.04
CA VAL A 84 5.51 -3.99 15.91
C VAL A 84 6.51 -4.20 14.77
N VAL A 85 7.81 -4.16 15.06
CA VAL A 85 8.88 -4.35 14.08
C VAL A 85 8.79 -5.75 13.46
N THR A 86 8.59 -6.79 14.28
CA THR A 86 8.46 -8.17 13.79
C THR A 86 7.24 -8.34 12.88
N ALA A 87 6.09 -7.78 13.28
CA ALA A 87 4.87 -7.85 12.49
C ALA A 87 5.02 -7.11 11.15
N ILE A 88 5.65 -5.93 11.12
CA ILE A 88 5.93 -5.19 9.88
C ILE A 88 6.81 -6.02 8.94
N LEU A 89 7.88 -6.62 9.46
CA LEU A 89 8.75 -7.47 8.66
C LEU A 89 8.01 -8.70 8.09
N LEU A 90 7.18 -9.35 8.90
CA LEU A 90 6.33 -10.46 8.47
C LEU A 90 5.33 -10.05 7.38
N ILE A 91 4.72 -8.86 7.52
CA ILE A 91 3.79 -8.31 6.52
C ILE A 91 4.50 -8.09 5.19
N ILE A 92 5.66 -7.43 5.21
CA ILE A 92 6.44 -7.14 4.00
C ILE A 92 6.91 -8.45 3.34
N ALA A 93 7.44 -9.39 4.13
CA ALA A 93 7.90 -10.67 3.63
C ALA A 93 6.75 -11.51 3.05
N GLY A 94 5.61 -11.56 3.74
CA GLY A 94 4.40 -12.25 3.29
C GLY A 94 3.84 -11.66 1.99
N ALA A 95 3.75 -10.33 1.91
CA ALA A 95 3.32 -9.63 0.70
C ALA A 95 4.24 -9.92 -0.49
N TRP A 96 5.56 -9.90 -0.28
CA TRP A 96 6.53 -10.22 -1.32
C TRP A 96 6.45 -11.69 -1.76
N GLY A 97 6.26 -12.62 -0.82
CA GLY A 97 6.06 -14.04 -1.11
C GLY A 97 4.83 -14.28 -1.98
N VAL A 98 3.67 -13.73 -1.58
CA VAL A 98 2.42 -13.85 -2.35
C VAL A 98 2.54 -13.19 -3.72
N LEU A 99 3.21 -12.03 -3.80
CA LEU A 99 3.47 -11.35 -5.07
C LEU A 99 4.20 -12.27 -6.06
N LYS A 100 5.28 -12.94 -5.60
CA LYS A 100 6.14 -13.77 -6.44
C LYS A 100 5.51 -15.12 -6.78
N VAL A 101 4.85 -15.77 -5.82
CA VAL A 101 4.37 -17.16 -5.95
C VAL A 101 2.97 -17.23 -6.54
N TYR A 102 2.11 -16.24 -6.30
CA TYR A 102 0.71 -16.29 -6.70
C TYR A 102 0.30 -15.14 -7.61
N ASP A 103 0.52 -13.90 -7.20
CA ASP A 103 -0.06 -12.75 -7.88
C ASP A 103 0.53 -12.55 -9.30
N LEU A 104 1.86 -12.56 -9.42
CA LEU A 104 2.55 -12.48 -10.72
C LEU A 104 2.19 -13.63 -11.68
N PRO A 105 2.23 -14.92 -11.30
CA PRO A 105 1.86 -16.01 -12.21
C PRO A 105 0.39 -15.98 -12.60
N VAL A 106 -0.53 -15.71 -11.66
CA VAL A 106 -1.97 -15.58 -11.96
C VAL A 106 -2.21 -14.40 -12.90
N ARG A 107 -1.57 -13.26 -12.67
CA ARG A 107 -1.67 -12.09 -13.56
C ARG A 107 -1.18 -12.39 -14.97
N ARG A 108 -0.08 -13.14 -15.12
CA ARG A 108 0.42 -13.58 -16.44
C ARG A 108 -0.56 -14.54 -17.12
N TRP A 109 -1.11 -15.50 -16.38
CA TRP A 109 -2.09 -16.46 -16.89
C TRP A 109 -3.38 -15.77 -17.35
N LEU A 110 -3.93 -14.86 -16.55
CA LEU A 110 -5.11 -14.07 -16.89
C LEU A 110 -4.87 -13.19 -18.11
N ARG A 111 -3.73 -12.48 -18.17
CA ARG A 111 -3.38 -11.66 -19.35
C ARG A 111 -3.30 -12.50 -20.62
N ALA A 112 -2.68 -13.67 -20.58
CA ALA A 112 -2.56 -14.56 -21.73
C ALA A 112 -3.91 -15.12 -22.20
N ARG A 113 -4.93 -15.16 -21.33
CA ARG A 113 -6.24 -15.73 -21.64
C ARG A 113 -7.31 -14.68 -21.99
N LEU A 114 -7.23 -13.49 -21.40
CA LEU A 114 -8.19 -12.40 -21.60
C LEU A 114 -7.74 -11.37 -22.65
N VAL A 115 -6.44 -11.23 -22.91
CA VAL A 115 -5.89 -10.32 -23.93
C VAL A 115 -5.54 -11.10 -25.21
N ARG A 116 -6.38 -12.08 -25.56
CA ARG A 116 -6.38 -12.70 -26.88
C ARG A 116 -7.46 -12.00 -27.71
N ASP A 117 -7.08 -10.86 -28.29
CA ASP A 117 -7.64 -10.28 -29.50
C ASP A 117 -6.47 -9.82 -30.38
#